data_AF-A0A9X3CWU2-F1
#
_entry.id   AF-A0A9X3CWU2-F1
#
_cell.length_a   1.000
_cell.length_b   1.000
_cell.length_c   1.000
_cell.angle_alpha   90.00
_cell.angle_beta   90.00
_cell.angle_gamma   90.00
#
_symmetry.space_group_name_H-M   'P 1'
#
loop_
_entity.id
_entity.type
_entity.pdbx_description
1 polymer ?
#
loop_
_entity_poly.entity_id
_entity_poly.type
_entity_poly.pdbx_seq_one_letter_code
_entity_poly.pdbx_strand_id
1 'polypeptide(L)'
;MTFVQIVSILGMIPLFSMRTFLPAFLAALFLRYPEYFPGMGDIVAPAQDAYITKDWVLFTLGGLSLLEIVGDKSTEIRNFIKDAETYLKPLIFFIINLNLLDESSVKVLEEVQWAAIDPLWILLLFGSLSVYWLSGLRRDFITFLEDIDEDDNFYLSRISSWLEDSLVLFGFLLLIWLGLVMVAIYVAAIALFIFVKKRTERKLEKQKQTCPNCGEINLPFAVKCYNCKTPQPKVHKIGIFGQRKEDLVTNLEKHRLHLASHRKCPNCGNKLNSIKLFQECGSCGSTLFDSPTPAEYIKYQDKRFYKLTGLSFLLGFIPIIGFVVSAVLANVYLFSPYRRYIPKGKSFFTKIWIKFLTFLFFIFGIALGFIAAPVYIILRYFLWKRRFVGRTSESVRS
;
A
#
# COMPACT_ATOMS: atom_id res chain seq x y z
N MET A 1 -3.18 39.76 4.15
CA MET A 1 -3.27 38.38 3.62
C MET A 1 -4.37 38.33 2.56
N THR A 2 -4.05 38.10 1.27
CA THR A 2 -5.12 37.94 0.27
C THR A 2 -5.75 36.55 0.44
N PHE A 3 -7.08 36.45 0.32
CA PHE A 3 -7.81 35.17 0.38
C PHE A 3 -7.19 34.11 -0.55
N VAL A 4 -6.66 34.56 -1.69
CA VAL A 4 -5.95 33.75 -2.69
C VAL A 4 -4.71 33.06 -2.12
N GLN A 5 -3.92 33.73 -1.28
CA GLN A 5 -2.70 33.16 -0.66
C GLN A 5 -3.02 32.10 0.40
N ILE A 6 -4.06 32.32 1.20
CA ILE A 6 -4.52 31.31 2.17
C ILE A 6 -4.98 30.06 1.42
N VAL A 7 -5.79 30.26 0.38
CA VAL A 7 -6.35 29.17 -0.41
C VAL A 7 -5.25 28.42 -1.18
N SER A 8 -4.22 29.10 -1.67
CA SER A 8 -3.10 28.45 -2.37
C SER A 8 -2.23 27.63 -1.41
N ILE A 9 -1.87 28.17 -0.24
CA ILE A 9 -1.06 27.47 0.75
C ILE A 9 -1.82 26.26 1.33
N LEU A 10 -3.09 26.45 1.72
CA LEU A 10 -3.94 25.36 2.21
C LEU A 10 -4.19 24.30 1.14
N GLY A 11 -4.35 24.75 -0.10
CA GLY A 11 -4.58 23.87 -1.22
C GLY A 11 -3.35 23.03 -1.61
N MET A 12 -2.13 23.53 -1.38
CA MET A 12 -0.90 22.77 -1.62
C MET A 12 -0.67 21.64 -0.61
N ILE A 13 -1.26 21.70 0.59
CA ILE A 13 -1.12 20.68 1.65
C ILE A 13 -1.38 19.24 1.13
N PRO A 14 -2.55 18.92 0.52
CA PRO A 14 -2.82 17.58 0.02
C PRO A 14 -1.84 17.17 -1.10
N LEU A 15 -1.38 18.08 -1.95
CA LEU A 15 -0.40 17.74 -3.00
C LEU A 15 0.93 17.30 -2.39
N PHE A 16 1.45 18.08 -1.44
CA PHE A 16 2.72 17.81 -0.78
C PHE A 16 2.68 16.57 0.12
N SER A 17 1.50 16.18 0.62
CA SER A 17 1.37 14.89 1.33
C SER A 17 1.50 13.67 0.41
N MET A 18 1.14 13.83 -0.87
CA MET A 18 1.16 12.75 -1.86
C MET A 18 2.55 12.64 -2.49
N ARG A 19 3.08 13.75 -2.99
CA ARG A 19 4.37 13.85 -3.66
C ARG A 19 5.19 15.01 -3.11
N THR A 20 6.50 14.87 -3.12
CA THR A 20 7.44 15.80 -2.52
C THR A 20 7.95 16.81 -3.55
N PHE A 21 8.42 16.32 -4.70
CA PHE A 21 9.11 17.12 -5.69
C PHE A 21 8.21 17.47 -6.87
N LEU A 22 7.25 16.62 -7.22
CA LEU A 22 6.30 16.91 -8.31
C LEU A 22 5.47 18.20 -8.06
N PRO A 23 4.86 18.43 -6.88
CA PRO A 23 4.13 19.68 -6.63
C PRO A 23 5.06 20.90 -6.60
N ALA A 24 6.27 20.76 -6.06
CA ALA A 24 7.28 21.81 -6.03
C ALA A 24 7.73 22.22 -7.44
N PHE A 25 7.95 21.24 -8.32
CA PHE A 25 8.29 21.48 -9.72
C PHE A 25 7.15 22.17 -10.47
N LEU A 26 5.91 21.72 -10.29
CA LEU A 26 4.74 22.33 -10.92
C LEU A 26 4.53 23.78 -10.45
N ALA A 27 4.73 24.05 -9.15
CA ALA A 27 4.68 25.41 -8.60
C ALA A 27 5.76 26.31 -9.21
N ALA A 28 7.01 25.83 -9.31
CA ALA A 28 8.11 26.56 -9.93
C ALA A 28 7.85 26.85 -11.43
N LEU A 29 7.32 25.87 -12.16
CA LEU A 29 7.02 25.99 -13.59
C LEU A 29 5.86 26.96 -13.84
N PHE A 30 4.85 26.93 -12.99
CA PHE A 30 3.74 27.89 -13.01
C PHE A 30 4.20 29.33 -12.79
N LEU A 31 5.08 29.57 -11.81
CA LEU A 31 5.59 30.93 -11.54
C LEU A 31 6.49 31.44 -12.66
N ARG A 32 7.22 30.53 -13.34
CA ARG A 32 8.11 30.90 -14.45
C ARG A 32 7.36 31.12 -15.76
N TYR A 33 6.37 30.28 -16.07
CA TYR A 33 5.65 30.26 -17.35
C TYR A 33 4.13 30.15 -17.14
N PRO A 34 3.48 31.21 -16.61
CA PRO A 34 2.03 31.19 -16.35
C PRO A 34 1.20 31.01 -17.64
N GLU A 35 1.73 31.45 -18.78
CA GLU A 35 1.11 31.36 -20.12
C GLU A 35 0.83 29.93 -20.61
N TYR A 36 1.58 28.94 -20.11
CA TYR A 36 1.35 27.54 -20.46
C TYR A 36 0.19 26.90 -19.67
N PHE A 37 -0.40 27.61 -18.71
CA PHE A 37 -1.50 27.11 -17.89
C PHE A 37 -2.85 27.69 -18.37
N PRO A 38 -3.88 26.83 -18.49
CA PRO A 38 -5.17 27.25 -19.03
C PRO A 38 -5.82 28.31 -18.15
N GLY A 39 -6.17 29.46 -18.75
CA GLY A 39 -6.88 30.59 -18.13
C GLY A 39 -6.04 31.49 -17.20
N MET A 40 -4.70 31.43 -17.32
CA MET A 40 -3.77 32.16 -16.44
C MET A 40 -2.82 33.12 -17.20
N GLY A 41 -3.08 33.37 -18.49
CA GLY A 41 -2.23 34.20 -19.36
C GLY A 41 -2.12 35.68 -18.94
N ASP A 42 -3.07 36.18 -18.14
CA ASP A 42 -3.11 37.57 -17.69
C ASP A 42 -2.43 37.80 -16.32
N ILE A 43 -1.87 36.76 -15.70
CA ILE A 43 -1.21 36.87 -14.40
C ILE A 43 0.23 37.34 -14.62
N VAL A 44 0.55 38.50 -14.03
CA VAL A 44 1.91 39.05 -14.03
C VAL A 44 2.82 38.05 -13.34
N ALA A 45 3.75 37.46 -14.10
CA ALA A 45 4.76 36.57 -13.55
C ALA A 45 5.52 37.31 -12.42
N PRO A 46 5.74 36.67 -11.26
CA PRO A 46 6.57 37.26 -10.21
C PRO A 46 7.96 37.61 -10.76
N ALA A 47 8.64 38.57 -10.13
CA ALA A 47 9.95 39.04 -10.55
C ALA A 47 10.88 37.88 -10.93
N GLN A 48 11.51 37.97 -12.11
CA GLN A 48 12.34 36.90 -12.70
C GLN A 48 13.48 36.40 -11.78
N ASP A 49 13.76 37.13 -10.69
CA ASP A 49 14.84 36.87 -9.72
C ASP A 49 14.46 35.98 -8.54
N ALA A 50 13.19 35.56 -8.41
CA ALA A 50 12.79 34.64 -7.35
C ALA A 50 13.63 33.35 -7.40
N TYR A 51 14.11 32.87 -6.24
CA TYR A 51 14.97 31.70 -6.18
C TYR A 51 14.34 30.48 -6.87
N ILE A 52 13.02 30.32 -6.73
CA ILE A 52 12.26 29.19 -7.27
C ILE A 52 12.10 29.21 -8.80
N THR A 53 12.27 30.38 -9.45
CA THR A 53 12.12 30.55 -10.90
C THR A 53 13.45 30.42 -11.65
N LYS A 54 14.57 30.17 -10.95
CA LYS A 54 15.90 29.99 -11.57
C LYS A 54 15.98 28.67 -12.34
N ASP A 55 16.61 28.71 -13.51
CA ASP A 55 16.70 27.55 -14.43
C ASP A 55 17.29 26.31 -13.75
N TRP A 56 18.34 26.47 -12.94
CA TRP A 56 18.97 25.35 -12.24
C TRP A 56 18.04 24.72 -11.18
N VAL A 57 17.16 25.50 -10.54
CA VAL A 57 16.17 25.00 -9.58
C VAL A 57 15.10 24.21 -10.32
N LEU A 58 14.63 24.72 -11.46
CA LEU A 58 13.68 24.02 -12.33
C LEU A 58 14.24 22.68 -12.84
N PHE A 59 15.49 22.64 -13.32
CA PHE A 59 16.12 21.38 -13.74
C PHE A 59 16.28 20.40 -12.58
N THR A 60 16.66 20.89 -11.40
CA THR A 60 16.84 20.05 -10.21
C THR A 60 15.51 19.46 -9.75
N LEU A 61 14.47 20.29 -9.59
CA LEU A 61 13.13 19.85 -9.21
C LEU A 61 12.51 18.94 -10.28
N GLY A 62 12.73 19.24 -11.57
CA GLY A 62 12.32 18.39 -12.68
C GLY A 62 12.95 17.01 -12.60
N GLY A 63 14.27 16.93 -12.45
CA GLY A 63 14.99 15.67 -12.30
C GLY A 63 14.55 14.89 -11.06
N LEU A 64 14.43 15.56 -9.91
CA LEU A 64 13.96 14.93 -8.66
C LEU A 64 12.50 14.45 -8.75
N SER A 65 11.63 15.18 -9.45
CA SER A 65 10.23 14.76 -9.69
C SER A 65 10.16 13.51 -10.56
N LEU A 66 10.99 13.40 -11.60
CA LEU A 66 11.08 12.21 -12.43
C LEU A 66 11.62 11.02 -11.63
N LEU A 67 12.67 11.23 -10.84
CA LEU A 67 13.22 10.20 -9.96
C LEU A 67 12.21 9.77 -8.90
N GLU A 68 11.41 10.69 -8.37
CA GLU A 68 10.32 10.40 -7.43
C GLU A 68 9.23 9.53 -8.09
N ILE A 69 8.79 9.88 -9.30
CA ILE A 69 7.78 9.09 -10.03
C ILE A 69 8.31 7.69 -10.34
N VAL A 70 9.52 7.59 -10.91
CA VAL A 70 10.14 6.31 -11.29
C VAL A 70 10.47 5.47 -10.06
N GLY A 71 11.02 6.10 -9.03
CA GLY A 71 11.40 5.46 -7.77
C GLY A 71 10.19 4.86 -7.05
N ASP A 72 9.07 5.57 -7.02
CA ASP A 72 7.86 5.12 -6.33
C ASP A 72 7.15 3.94 -7.04
N LYS A 73 7.40 3.74 -8.35
CA LYS A 73 6.97 2.51 -9.05
C LYS A 73 7.78 1.27 -8.61
N SER A 74 8.91 1.47 -7.94
CA SER A 74 9.70 0.40 -7.33
C SER A 74 9.42 0.32 -5.82
N THR A 75 8.76 -0.75 -5.40
CA THR A 75 8.46 -1.05 -3.99
C THR A 75 9.71 -1.02 -3.08
N GLU A 76 10.91 -1.23 -3.62
CA GLU A 76 12.15 -1.24 -2.84
C GLU A 76 12.70 0.15 -2.59
N ILE A 77 12.73 0.98 -3.63
CA ILE A 77 13.13 2.39 -3.52
C ILE A 77 12.10 3.10 -2.63
N ARG A 78 10.80 2.83 -2.85
CA ARG A 78 9.75 3.35 -1.98
C ARG A 78 9.95 2.96 -0.53
N ASN A 79 10.21 1.68 -0.22
CA ASN A 79 10.43 1.25 1.17
C ASN A 79 11.71 1.84 1.80
N PHE A 80 12.75 2.10 1.00
CA PHE A 80 13.97 2.75 1.46
C PHE A 80 13.75 4.23 1.80
N ILE A 81 12.92 4.93 1.01
CA ILE A 81 12.67 6.37 1.15
C ILE A 81 11.45 6.66 2.04
N LYS A 82 10.56 5.68 2.29
CA LYS A 82 9.28 5.82 3.02
C LYS A 82 9.39 6.57 4.35
N ASP A 83 10.43 6.28 5.13
CA ASP A 83 10.65 6.91 6.43
C ASP A 83 11.22 8.32 6.31
N ALA A 84 12.07 8.56 5.29
CA ALA A 84 12.60 9.88 4.99
C ALA A 84 11.52 10.82 4.40
N GLU A 85 10.61 10.31 3.54
CA GLU A 85 9.52 11.10 2.93
C GLU A 85 8.62 11.76 3.98
N THR A 86 8.40 11.08 5.11
CA THR A 86 7.52 11.57 6.17
C THR A 86 8.01 12.91 6.75
N TYR A 87 9.33 13.14 6.74
CA TYR A 87 9.96 14.38 7.21
C TYR A 87 10.35 15.32 6.06
N LEU A 88 10.69 14.77 4.90
CA LEU A 88 11.12 15.54 3.74
C LEU A 88 9.98 16.37 3.13
N LYS A 89 8.77 15.81 3.05
CA LYS A 89 7.56 16.47 2.54
C LYS A 89 7.19 17.77 3.26
N PRO A 90 7.02 17.79 4.59
CA PRO A 90 6.67 19.01 5.31
C PRO A 90 7.78 20.08 5.25
N LEU A 91 9.05 19.67 5.14
CA LEU A 91 10.19 20.57 4.99
C LEU A 91 10.23 21.22 3.61
N ILE A 92 10.02 20.45 2.54
CA ILE A 92 9.98 21.00 1.18
C ILE A 92 8.73 21.86 0.99
N PHE A 93 7.58 21.47 1.53
CA PHE A 93 6.39 22.33 1.59
C PHE A 93 6.73 23.68 2.23
N PHE A 94 7.41 23.67 3.38
CA PHE A 94 7.81 24.89 4.10
C PHE A 94 8.71 25.79 3.24
N ILE A 95 9.78 25.23 2.68
CA ILE A 95 10.76 25.98 1.87
C ILE A 95 10.11 26.58 0.61
N ILE A 96 9.27 25.81 -0.08
CA ILE A 96 8.61 26.26 -1.31
C ILE A 96 7.63 27.39 -0.99
N ASN A 97 6.81 27.24 0.06
CA ASN A 97 5.85 28.27 0.43
C ASN A 97 6.52 29.52 1.00
N LEU A 98 7.65 29.39 1.70
CA LEU A 98 8.44 30.52 2.19
C LEU A 98 9.02 31.39 1.06
N ASN A 99 9.37 30.78 -0.08
CA ASN A 99 9.87 31.48 -1.26
C ASN A 99 8.78 31.94 -2.24
N LEU A 100 7.53 31.47 -2.06
CA LEU A 100 6.36 31.87 -2.87
C LEU A 100 5.75 33.18 -2.42
N LEU A 101 6.19 33.70 -1.27
CA LEU A 101 5.70 34.93 -0.66
C LEU A 101 6.63 36.08 -1.06
N ASP A 102 6.22 36.79 -2.11
CA ASP A 102 6.91 37.98 -2.63
C ASP A 102 6.82 39.18 -1.66
N GLU A 103 7.72 40.17 -1.79
CA GLU A 103 7.79 41.39 -0.97
C GLU A 103 6.47 42.20 -0.96
N SER A 104 5.67 42.07 -2.02
CA SER A 104 4.32 42.63 -2.13
C SER A 104 3.32 42.05 -1.11
N SER A 105 3.56 40.82 -0.64
CA SER A 105 2.73 40.12 0.35
C SER A 105 3.03 40.57 1.79
N VAL A 106 4.26 41.03 2.03
CA VAL A 106 4.77 41.50 3.34
C VAL A 106 4.11 42.83 3.73
N LYS A 107 3.83 43.71 2.76
CA LYS A 107 3.18 45.02 3.02
C LYS A 107 1.73 44.90 3.52
N VAL A 108 1.00 43.84 3.17
CA VAL A 108 -0.36 43.56 3.68
C VAL A 108 -0.33 42.77 5.00
N LEU A 109 0.84 42.33 5.45
CA LEU A 109 1.03 41.62 6.73
C LEU A 109 1.30 42.59 7.89
N GLU A 110 1.82 43.78 7.63
CA GLU A 110 2.04 44.82 8.66
C GLU A 110 0.73 45.37 9.26
N GLU A 111 -0.41 45.27 8.55
CA GLU A 111 -1.70 45.80 9.02
C GLU A 111 -2.49 44.85 9.95
N VAL A 112 -2.08 43.58 10.08
CA VAL A 112 -2.79 42.57 10.90
C VAL A 112 -1.84 41.93 11.91
N GLN A 113 -1.15 42.74 12.71
CA GLN A 113 -0.42 42.28 13.90
C GLN A 113 -1.37 42.06 15.08
N TRP A 114 -2.13 40.97 15.04
CA TRP A 114 -2.82 40.47 16.23
C TRP A 114 -1.90 39.44 16.90
N ALA A 115 -1.20 39.88 17.94
CA ALA A 115 -0.14 39.20 18.68
C ALA A 115 1.22 39.20 17.98
N ALA A 116 2.30 39.22 18.78
CA ALA A 116 3.71 39.37 18.38
C ALA A 116 4.27 38.24 17.48
N ILE A 117 3.41 37.44 16.84
CA ILE A 117 3.75 36.35 15.94
C ILE A 117 3.07 36.62 14.62
N ASP A 118 3.87 36.76 13.57
CA ASP A 118 3.38 36.98 12.21
C ASP A 118 2.49 35.78 11.76
N PRO A 119 1.20 36.01 11.40
CA PRO A 119 0.24 34.99 10.98
C PRO A 119 0.73 34.06 9.87
N LEU A 120 1.70 34.51 9.08
CA LEU A 120 2.37 33.72 8.06
C LEU A 120 3.06 32.49 8.65
N TRP A 121 3.81 32.66 9.74
CA TRP A 121 4.52 31.55 10.39
C TRP A 121 3.56 30.55 11.00
N ILE A 122 2.42 31.02 11.51
CA ILE A 122 1.35 30.16 12.02
C ILE A 122 0.78 29.31 10.89
N LEU A 123 0.49 29.92 9.74
CA LEU A 123 -0.05 29.22 8.57
C LEU A 123 0.94 28.22 7.97
N LEU A 124 2.22 28.59 7.84
CA LEU A 124 3.27 27.70 7.34
C LEU A 124 3.50 26.52 8.31
N LEU A 125 3.54 26.78 9.61
CA LEU A 125 3.72 25.75 10.63
C LEU A 125 2.51 24.82 10.68
N PHE A 126 1.29 25.35 10.60
CA PHE A 126 0.07 24.56 10.48
C PHE A 126 0.06 23.71 9.20
N GLY A 127 0.45 24.30 8.06
CA GLY A 127 0.54 23.60 6.78
C GLY A 127 1.55 22.46 6.82
N SER A 128 2.76 22.69 7.33
CA SER A 128 3.79 21.67 7.50
C SER A 128 3.35 20.55 8.46
N LEU A 129 2.72 20.88 9.59
CA LEU A 129 2.15 19.86 10.49
C LEU A 129 1.05 19.05 9.81
N SER A 130 0.21 19.69 9.01
CA SER A 130 -0.85 19.03 8.24
C SER A 130 -0.27 18.09 7.19
N VAL A 131 0.75 18.52 6.44
CA VAL A 131 1.48 17.69 5.48
C VAL A 131 2.13 16.48 6.16
N TYR A 132 2.74 16.68 7.33
CA TYR A 132 3.32 15.59 8.13
C TYR A 132 2.25 14.56 8.53
N TRP A 133 1.14 15.02 9.10
CA TRP A 133 0.06 14.14 9.55
C TRP A 133 -0.58 13.36 8.39
N LEU A 134 -0.86 14.03 7.27
CA LEU A 134 -1.41 13.40 6.07
C LEU A 134 -0.42 12.42 5.42
N SER A 135 0.88 12.75 5.41
CA SER A 135 1.93 11.84 4.93
C SER A 135 2.00 10.57 5.79
N GLY A 136 1.82 10.71 7.12
CA GLY A 136 1.70 9.58 8.04
C GLY A 136 0.49 8.69 7.73
N LEU A 137 -0.70 9.28 7.54
CA LEU A 137 -1.90 8.54 7.15
C LEU A 137 -1.74 7.82 5.81
N ARG A 138 -1.15 8.48 4.81
CA ARG A 138 -0.81 7.88 3.51
C ARG A 138 0.13 6.69 3.71
N ARG A 139 1.18 6.85 4.52
CA ARG A 139 2.13 5.78 4.82
C ARG A 139 1.42 4.57 5.41
N ASP A 140 0.49 4.78 6.33
CA ASP A 140 -0.30 3.71 6.94
C ASP A 140 -1.24 3.05 5.93
N PHE A 141 -1.84 3.84 5.02
CA PHE A 141 -2.67 3.32 3.93
C PHE A 141 -1.86 2.46 2.96
N ILE A 142 -0.67 2.92 2.53
CA ILE A 142 0.23 2.15 1.67
C ILE A 142 0.67 0.87 2.40
N THR A 143 1.00 0.95 3.69
CA THR A 143 1.36 -0.23 4.49
C THR A 143 0.19 -1.20 4.62
N PHE A 144 -1.04 -0.70 4.75
CA PHE A 144 -2.24 -1.53 4.75
C PHE A 144 -2.49 -2.19 3.39
N LEU A 145 -2.29 -1.46 2.28
CA LEU A 145 -2.36 -2.02 0.94
C LEU A 145 -1.26 -3.05 0.70
N GLU A 146 -0.05 -2.81 1.19
CA GLU A 146 1.06 -3.77 1.19
C GLU A 146 0.72 -4.98 2.08
N ASP A 147 0.02 -4.82 3.19
CA ASP A 147 -0.44 -5.95 4.01
C ASP A 147 -1.50 -6.80 3.26
N ILE A 148 -2.29 -6.19 2.38
CA ILE A 148 -3.29 -6.87 1.52
C ILE A 148 -2.64 -7.49 0.27
N ASP A 149 -1.70 -6.79 -0.36
CA ASP A 149 -1.01 -7.15 -1.60
C ASP A 149 0.50 -6.86 -1.50
N GLU A 150 1.17 -7.72 -0.73
CA GLU A 150 2.55 -7.57 -0.25
C GLU A 150 3.65 -7.41 -1.31
N ASP A 151 3.39 -7.78 -2.56
CA ASP A 151 4.31 -7.60 -3.69
C ASP A 151 3.64 -6.91 -4.89
N ASP A 152 2.53 -6.20 -4.68
CA ASP A 152 1.83 -5.43 -5.72
C ASP A 152 1.37 -6.26 -6.93
N ASN A 153 0.95 -7.51 -6.70
CA ASN A 153 0.58 -8.43 -7.79
C ASN A 153 -0.82 -8.16 -8.36
N PHE A 154 -1.68 -7.52 -7.57
CA PHE A 154 -2.94 -6.95 -8.03
C PHE A 154 -2.74 -5.54 -8.59
N TYR A 155 -1.49 -5.07 -8.65
CA TYR A 155 -1.13 -3.70 -9.02
C TYR A 155 -1.78 -2.65 -8.11
N LEU A 156 -2.23 -2.99 -6.89
CA LEU A 156 -2.91 -2.04 -5.99
C LEU A 156 -2.01 -0.87 -5.60
N SER A 157 -0.75 -1.12 -5.31
CA SER A 157 0.25 -0.10 -4.99
C SER A 157 0.62 0.71 -6.24
N ARG A 158 0.68 0.08 -7.42
CA ARG A 158 0.92 0.78 -8.68
C ARG A 158 -0.27 1.66 -9.08
N ILE A 159 -1.50 1.16 -8.95
CA ILE A 159 -2.74 1.91 -9.19
C ILE A 159 -2.83 3.05 -8.19
N SER A 160 -2.54 2.82 -6.91
CA SER A 160 -2.47 3.89 -5.90
C SER A 160 -1.45 4.94 -6.30
N SER A 161 -0.23 4.55 -6.70
CA SER A 161 0.83 5.46 -7.15
C SER A 161 0.43 6.26 -8.39
N TRP A 162 -0.22 5.63 -9.38
CA TRP A 162 -0.75 6.33 -10.56
C TRP A 162 -1.90 7.28 -10.22
N LEU A 163 -2.78 6.89 -9.30
CA LEU A 163 -3.85 7.73 -8.79
C LEU A 163 -3.29 8.92 -8.01
N GLU A 164 -2.21 8.73 -7.25
CA GLU A 164 -1.48 9.81 -6.60
C GLU A 164 -0.84 10.78 -7.60
N ASP A 165 -0.15 10.28 -8.63
CA ASP A 165 0.43 11.11 -9.69
C ASP A 165 -0.65 11.92 -10.41
N SER A 166 -1.76 11.27 -10.75
CA SER A 166 -2.91 11.91 -11.38
C SER A 166 -3.51 12.96 -10.47
N LEU A 167 -3.75 12.64 -9.20
CA LEU A 167 -4.30 13.59 -8.23
C LEU A 167 -3.37 14.77 -7.97
N VAL A 168 -2.05 14.61 -8.04
CA VAL A 168 -1.13 15.72 -7.89
C VAL A 168 -1.15 16.61 -9.13
N LEU A 169 -1.10 16.03 -10.32
CA LEU A 169 -1.10 16.78 -11.58
C LEU A 169 -2.44 17.47 -11.84
N PHE A 170 -3.55 16.74 -11.77
CA PHE A 170 -4.90 17.31 -11.90
C PHE A 170 -5.26 18.18 -10.71
N GLY A 171 -4.82 17.81 -9.50
CA GLY A 171 -5.03 18.60 -8.30
C GLY A 171 -4.32 19.95 -8.36
N PHE A 172 -3.10 20.00 -8.90
CA PHE A 172 -2.38 21.26 -9.13
C PHE A 172 -3.11 22.15 -10.15
N LEU A 173 -3.57 21.58 -11.26
CA LEU A 173 -4.37 22.33 -12.24
C LEU A 173 -5.73 22.76 -11.68
N LEU A 174 -6.35 21.94 -10.83
CA LEU A 174 -7.59 22.27 -10.13
C LEU A 174 -7.37 23.26 -8.99
N LEU A 175 -6.19 23.32 -8.38
CA LEU A 175 -5.85 24.26 -7.30
C LEU A 175 -5.86 25.70 -7.76
N ILE A 176 -5.49 25.92 -9.01
CA ILE A 176 -5.65 27.19 -9.72
C ILE A 176 -7.12 27.64 -9.71
N TRP A 177 -8.07 26.71 -9.75
CA TRP A 177 -9.51 27.01 -9.87
C TRP A 177 -10.33 26.78 -8.59
N LEU A 178 -9.98 25.82 -7.73
CA LEU A 178 -10.83 25.21 -6.68
C LEU A 178 -10.04 24.49 -5.57
N GLY A 179 -9.00 25.11 -4.99
CA GLY A 179 -8.17 24.47 -3.94
C GLY A 179 -8.92 23.87 -2.74
N LEU A 180 -10.04 24.47 -2.33
CA LEU A 180 -10.89 23.93 -1.25
C LEU A 180 -11.62 22.64 -1.62
N VAL A 181 -11.97 22.46 -2.91
CA VAL A 181 -12.65 21.25 -3.39
C VAL A 181 -11.70 20.05 -3.32
N MET A 182 -10.41 20.25 -3.62
CA MET A 182 -9.40 19.20 -3.52
C MET A 182 -9.20 18.71 -2.09
N VAL A 183 -9.14 19.63 -1.12
CA VAL A 183 -9.08 19.27 0.31
C VAL A 183 -10.33 18.47 0.70
N ALA A 184 -11.52 18.88 0.25
CA ALA A 184 -12.76 18.16 0.54
C ALA A 184 -12.79 16.73 -0.04
N ILE A 185 -12.37 16.54 -1.30
CA ILE A 185 -12.28 15.20 -1.93
C ILE A 185 -11.30 14.31 -1.15
N TYR A 186 -10.15 14.86 -0.76
CA TYR A 186 -9.13 14.10 -0.03
C TYR A 186 -9.60 13.68 1.36
N VAL A 187 -10.23 14.59 2.11
CA VAL A 187 -10.86 14.30 3.40
C VAL A 187 -11.94 13.23 3.24
N ALA A 188 -12.76 13.30 2.20
CA ALA A 188 -13.80 12.30 1.92
C ALA A 188 -13.20 10.90 1.64
N ALA A 189 -12.12 10.81 0.87
CA ALA A 189 -11.45 9.55 0.58
C ALA A 189 -10.86 8.90 1.84
N ILE A 190 -10.18 9.68 2.68
CA ILE A 190 -9.64 9.22 3.97
C ILE A 190 -10.78 8.80 4.91
N ALA A 191 -11.84 9.59 5.00
CA ALA A 191 -12.99 9.28 5.84
C ALA A 191 -13.66 7.96 5.43
N LEU A 192 -13.82 7.73 4.12
CA LEU A 192 -14.34 6.48 3.57
C LEU A 192 -13.44 5.28 3.96
N PHE A 193 -12.12 5.43 3.88
CA PHE A 193 -11.17 4.39 4.26
C PHE A 193 -11.28 4.03 5.74
N ILE A 194 -11.23 5.03 6.63
CA ILE A 194 -11.34 4.85 8.08
C ILE A 194 -12.69 4.18 8.40
N PHE A 195 -13.75 4.59 7.73
CA PHE A 195 -15.07 3.99 7.88
C PHE A 195 -15.11 2.52 7.48
N VAL A 196 -14.56 2.14 6.31
CA VAL A 196 -14.53 0.75 5.83
C VAL A 196 -13.69 -0.14 6.76
N LYS A 197 -12.51 0.32 7.17
CA LYS A 197 -11.63 -0.41 8.11
C LYS A 197 -12.35 -0.64 9.45
N LYS A 198 -12.85 0.44 10.07
CA LYS A 198 -13.54 0.39 11.36
C LYS A 198 -14.82 -0.45 11.28
N ARG A 199 -15.55 -0.39 10.16
CA ARG A 199 -16.74 -1.21 9.93
C ARG A 199 -16.39 -2.69 9.85
N THR A 200 -15.30 -3.05 9.19
CA THR A 200 -14.84 -4.44 9.05
C THR A 200 -14.37 -5.01 10.38
N GLU A 201 -13.58 -4.25 11.13
CA GLU A 201 -13.15 -4.60 12.49
C GLU A 201 -14.35 -4.77 13.42
N ARG A 202 -15.28 -3.80 13.44
CA ARG A 202 -16.52 -3.89 14.24
C ARG A 202 -17.37 -5.10 13.87
N LYS A 203 -17.49 -5.43 12.58
CA LYS A 203 -18.21 -6.63 12.14
C LYS A 203 -17.55 -7.90 12.67
N LEU A 204 -16.21 -7.99 12.62
CA LEU A 204 -15.48 -9.14 13.13
C LEU A 204 -15.61 -9.27 14.66
N GLU A 205 -15.51 -8.17 15.39
CA GLU A 205 -15.69 -8.13 16.85
C GLU A 205 -17.08 -8.63 17.26
N LYS A 206 -18.13 -8.15 16.59
CA LYS A 206 -19.52 -8.61 16.83
C LYS A 206 -19.74 -10.08 16.49
N GLN A 207 -18.90 -10.66 15.63
CA GLN A 207 -19.01 -12.04 15.17
C GLN A 207 -18.18 -13.02 15.99
N LYS A 208 -17.45 -12.55 17.00
CA LYS A 208 -16.75 -13.43 17.94
C LYS A 208 -17.77 -14.26 18.73
N GLN A 209 -17.33 -15.43 19.17
CA GLN A 209 -18.17 -16.40 19.87
C GLN A 209 -17.56 -16.77 21.22
N THR A 210 -18.41 -16.94 22.22
CA THR A 210 -18.01 -17.34 23.57
C THR A 210 -17.66 -18.83 23.61
N CYS A 211 -16.58 -19.17 24.30
CA CYS A 211 -16.24 -20.57 24.54
C CYS A 211 -17.26 -21.19 25.49
N PRO A 212 -17.84 -22.37 25.17
CA PRO A 212 -18.80 -23.02 26.06
C PRO A 212 -18.20 -23.51 27.38
N ASN A 213 -16.87 -23.68 27.45
CA ASN A 213 -16.19 -24.21 28.62
C ASN A 213 -15.69 -23.10 29.58
N CYS A 214 -15.01 -22.07 29.06
CA CYS A 214 -14.41 -21.02 29.90
C CYS A 214 -15.04 -19.63 29.74
N GLY A 215 -16.10 -19.47 28.93
CA GLY A 215 -16.78 -18.19 28.68
C GLY A 215 -16.03 -17.20 27.79
N GLU A 216 -14.75 -17.44 27.52
CA GLU A 216 -13.87 -16.49 26.84
C GLU A 216 -14.25 -16.24 25.37
N ILE A 217 -14.02 -15.01 24.89
CA ILE A 217 -14.46 -14.57 23.55
C ILE A 217 -13.41 -14.94 22.48
N ASN A 218 -13.77 -15.84 21.56
CA ASN A 218 -12.89 -16.38 20.54
C ASN A 218 -13.29 -15.93 19.13
N LEU A 219 -12.33 -15.94 18.21
CA LEU A 219 -12.61 -15.68 16.80
C LEU A 219 -13.54 -16.76 16.19
N PRO A 220 -14.42 -16.40 15.26
CA PRO A 220 -15.41 -17.32 14.70
C PRO A 220 -14.81 -18.47 13.88
N PHE A 221 -13.57 -18.32 13.43
CA PHE A 221 -12.82 -19.34 12.68
C PHE A 221 -11.77 -20.06 13.53
N ALA A 222 -11.75 -19.85 14.85
CA ALA A 222 -10.87 -20.56 15.78
C ALA A 222 -11.32 -22.02 15.90
N VAL A 223 -10.37 -22.96 15.79
CA VAL A 223 -10.61 -24.40 15.97
C VAL A 223 -10.63 -24.77 17.46
N LYS A 224 -9.79 -24.10 18.25
CA LYS A 224 -9.67 -24.28 19.71
C LYS A 224 -9.76 -22.94 20.40
N CYS A 225 -10.28 -22.93 21.62
CA CYS A 225 -10.21 -21.75 22.49
C CYS A 225 -8.76 -21.31 22.71
N TYR A 226 -8.49 -20.01 22.65
CA TYR A 226 -7.13 -19.50 22.90
C TYR A 226 -6.70 -19.72 24.36
N ASN A 227 -7.65 -19.69 25.31
CA ASN A 227 -7.40 -19.86 26.74
C ASN A 227 -7.39 -21.36 27.13
N CYS A 228 -8.56 -21.99 27.26
CA CYS A 228 -8.71 -23.37 27.77
C CYS A 228 -8.42 -24.49 26.76
N LYS A 229 -8.07 -24.16 25.51
CA LYS A 229 -7.81 -25.09 24.39
C LYS A 229 -8.97 -26.03 24.00
N THR A 230 -10.14 -25.91 24.63
CA THR A 230 -11.33 -26.70 24.28
C THR A 230 -11.71 -26.47 22.80
N PRO A 231 -12.01 -27.54 22.03
CA PRO A 231 -12.50 -27.40 20.66
C PRO A 231 -13.75 -26.53 20.59
N GLN A 232 -13.82 -25.67 19.58
CA GLN A 232 -14.98 -24.80 19.39
C GLN A 232 -16.11 -25.55 18.67
N PRO A 233 -17.38 -25.44 19.12
CA PRO A 233 -18.49 -26.21 18.56
C PRO A 233 -18.88 -25.75 17.16
N LYS A 234 -18.71 -24.45 16.85
CA LYS A 234 -19.06 -23.86 15.55
C LYS A 234 -17.83 -23.15 14.98
N VAL A 235 -17.20 -23.75 13.98
CA VAL A 235 -16.05 -23.14 13.29
C VAL A 235 -16.50 -22.66 11.92
N HIS A 236 -16.43 -21.36 11.69
CA HIS A 236 -16.79 -20.75 10.41
C HIS A 236 -15.60 -20.67 9.45
N LYS A 237 -15.87 -20.70 8.15
CA LYS A 237 -14.84 -20.48 7.13
C LYS A 237 -14.35 -19.03 7.17
N ILE A 238 -13.07 -18.84 6.84
CA ILE A 238 -12.46 -17.52 6.68
C ILE A 238 -12.51 -17.09 5.21
N GLY A 239 -12.83 -15.81 4.96
CA GLY A 239 -12.75 -15.19 3.65
C GLY A 239 -11.34 -14.67 3.33
N ILE A 240 -11.13 -14.26 2.08
CA ILE A 240 -9.84 -13.80 1.56
C ILE A 240 -9.30 -12.59 2.36
N PHE A 241 -10.20 -11.71 2.80
CA PHE A 241 -9.88 -10.53 3.62
C PHE A 241 -9.96 -10.79 5.14
N GLY A 242 -9.99 -12.06 5.57
CA GLY A 242 -10.01 -12.40 7.00
C GLY A 242 -11.38 -12.30 7.69
N GLN A 243 -12.46 -12.06 6.92
CA GLN A 243 -13.84 -12.01 7.41
C GLN A 243 -14.45 -13.40 7.62
N ARG A 244 -15.43 -13.51 8.52
CA ARG A 244 -16.24 -14.72 8.69
C ARG A 244 -17.13 -14.94 7.46
N LYS A 245 -17.19 -16.18 6.96
CA LYS A 245 -18.26 -16.64 6.05
C LYS A 245 -19.36 -17.34 6.86
N GLU A 246 -20.58 -17.35 6.33
CA GLU A 246 -21.72 -18.00 6.98
C GLU A 246 -21.51 -19.51 7.09
N ASP A 247 -20.95 -20.13 6.05
CA ASP A 247 -20.60 -21.55 6.02
C ASP A 247 -19.75 -22.01 7.22
N LEU A 248 -20.16 -23.15 7.77
CA LEU A 248 -19.35 -23.91 8.71
C LEU A 248 -18.24 -24.70 7.99
N VAL A 249 -17.17 -24.96 8.73
CA VAL A 249 -16.05 -25.78 8.29
C VAL A 249 -16.44 -27.25 8.33
N THR A 250 -16.37 -27.93 7.20
CA THR A 250 -16.62 -29.37 7.10
C THR A 250 -15.39 -30.23 7.42
N ASN A 251 -14.18 -29.71 7.19
CA ASN A 251 -12.93 -30.41 7.47
C ASN A 251 -11.98 -29.47 8.22
N LEU A 252 -11.78 -29.77 9.52
CA LEU A 252 -10.98 -28.96 10.43
C LEU A 252 -9.50 -28.95 10.05
N GLU A 253 -8.92 -30.09 9.63
CA GLU A 253 -7.51 -30.17 9.23
C GLU A 253 -7.21 -29.27 8.04
N LYS A 254 -8.05 -29.33 7.01
CA LYS A 254 -7.96 -28.46 5.83
C LYS A 254 -8.11 -26.99 6.20
N HIS A 255 -8.96 -26.68 7.17
CA HIS A 255 -9.14 -25.32 7.66
C HIS A 255 -7.93 -24.81 8.43
N ARG A 256 -7.30 -25.65 9.26
CA ARG A 256 -6.03 -25.33 9.96
C ARG A 256 -4.93 -24.96 8.96
N LEU A 257 -4.80 -25.74 7.88
CA LEU A 257 -3.91 -25.45 6.76
C LEU A 257 -4.28 -24.13 6.03
N HIS A 258 -5.58 -23.83 5.93
CA HIS A 258 -6.05 -22.59 5.33
C HIS A 258 -5.80 -21.34 6.21
N LEU A 259 -5.90 -21.47 7.53
CA LEU A 259 -5.50 -20.42 8.47
C LEU A 259 -4.00 -20.15 8.37
N ALA A 260 -3.18 -21.20 8.29
CA ALA A 260 -1.75 -21.08 8.04
C ALA A 260 -1.47 -20.35 6.71
N SER A 261 -2.24 -20.60 5.64
CA SER A 261 -2.08 -19.84 4.39
C SER A 261 -2.34 -18.33 4.52
N HIS A 262 -3.06 -17.90 5.57
CA HIS A 262 -3.35 -16.51 5.87
C HIS A 262 -2.46 -15.90 6.97
N ARG A 263 -1.36 -16.56 7.36
CA ARG A 263 -0.49 -16.17 8.49
C ARG A 263 -1.27 -16.02 9.82
N LYS A 264 -2.28 -16.87 10.00
CA LYS A 264 -3.07 -16.98 11.23
C LYS A 264 -2.74 -18.27 11.94
N CYS A 265 -2.82 -18.24 13.27
CA CYS A 265 -2.62 -19.43 14.08
C CYS A 265 -3.62 -20.53 13.67
N PRO A 266 -3.17 -21.76 13.38
CA PRO A 266 -4.07 -22.88 13.04
C PRO A 266 -5.08 -23.23 14.13
N ASN A 267 -4.80 -22.88 15.39
CA ASN A 267 -5.65 -23.22 16.53
C ASN A 267 -6.63 -22.09 16.88
N CYS A 268 -6.14 -20.91 17.21
CA CYS A 268 -6.98 -19.80 17.69
C CYS A 268 -7.36 -18.78 16.59
N GLY A 269 -6.73 -18.83 15.41
CA GLY A 269 -7.01 -17.92 14.30
C GLY A 269 -6.43 -16.50 14.44
N ASN A 270 -5.78 -16.15 15.55
CA ASN A 270 -5.14 -14.84 15.70
C ASN A 270 -4.00 -14.63 14.69
N LYS A 271 -3.75 -13.37 14.32
CA LYS A 271 -2.65 -12.99 13.41
C LYS A 271 -1.33 -13.33 14.10
N LEU A 272 -0.38 -13.89 13.36
CA LEU A 272 0.95 -14.18 13.86
C LEU A 272 1.84 -12.94 13.71
N ASN A 273 2.62 -12.67 14.76
CA ASN A 273 3.43 -11.46 14.87
C ASN A 273 4.78 -11.58 14.14
N SER A 274 5.33 -12.80 14.04
CA SER A 274 6.62 -13.06 13.38
C SER A 274 6.44 -13.69 12.00
N ILE A 275 7.50 -13.66 11.19
CA ILE A 275 7.60 -14.33 9.89
C ILE A 275 8.19 -15.75 10.04
N LYS A 276 8.77 -16.07 11.22
CA LYS A 276 9.42 -17.37 11.48
C LYS A 276 8.43 -18.54 11.32
N LEU A 277 8.93 -19.65 10.76
CA LEU A 277 8.14 -20.87 10.52
C LEU A 277 7.72 -21.54 11.83
N PHE A 278 8.64 -21.74 12.76
CA PHE A 278 8.37 -22.33 14.07
C PHE A 278 8.29 -21.23 15.13
N GLN A 279 7.19 -20.47 15.11
CA GLN A 279 6.93 -19.43 16.10
C GLN A 279 5.78 -19.86 17.02
N GLU A 280 5.85 -19.44 18.28
CA GLU A 280 4.73 -19.57 19.20
C GLU A 280 3.70 -18.47 18.95
N CYS A 281 2.43 -18.83 19.02
CA CYS A 281 1.36 -17.86 18.95
C CYS A 281 1.29 -17.05 20.25
N GLY A 282 1.52 -15.74 20.19
CA GLY A 282 1.45 -14.87 21.37
C GLY A 282 0.09 -14.82 22.09
N SER A 283 -0.98 -15.38 21.51
CA SER A 283 -2.30 -15.44 22.17
C SER A 283 -2.63 -16.80 22.78
N CYS A 284 -2.19 -17.90 22.17
CA CYS A 284 -2.56 -19.24 22.61
C CYS A 284 -1.37 -20.16 22.87
N GLY A 285 -0.14 -19.68 22.76
CA GLY A 285 1.08 -20.44 23.01
C GLY A 285 1.35 -21.60 22.04
N SER A 286 0.45 -21.91 21.10
CA SER A 286 0.68 -23.05 20.20
C SER A 286 1.71 -22.71 19.15
N THR A 287 2.64 -23.63 18.92
CA THR A 287 3.68 -23.51 17.91
C THR A 287 3.12 -23.70 16.51
N LEU A 288 3.49 -22.79 15.59
CA LEU A 288 3.16 -22.91 14.18
C LEU A 288 3.89 -24.11 13.57
N PHE A 289 3.19 -24.85 12.71
CA PHE A 289 3.67 -26.06 12.02
C PHE A 289 3.97 -27.29 12.89
N ASP A 290 3.56 -27.28 14.15
CA ASP A 290 3.52 -28.50 14.99
C ASP A 290 2.36 -29.41 14.55
N SER A 291 1.17 -28.84 14.40
CA SER A 291 0.00 -29.49 13.79
C SER A 291 -0.87 -28.42 13.12
N PRO A 292 -0.91 -28.33 11.77
CA PRO A 292 -0.39 -29.27 10.75
C PRO A 292 1.12 -29.13 10.47
N THR A 293 1.78 -30.18 10.01
CA THR A 293 3.23 -30.17 9.72
C THR A 293 3.58 -29.37 8.45
N PRO A 294 4.85 -28.92 8.26
CA PRO A 294 5.26 -28.27 7.02
C PRO A 294 5.05 -29.14 5.78
N ALA A 295 5.23 -30.47 5.92
CA ALA A 295 5.02 -31.42 4.83
C ALA A 295 3.53 -31.51 4.42
N GLU A 296 2.62 -31.55 5.39
CA GLU A 296 1.18 -31.47 5.14
C GLU A 296 0.79 -30.15 4.48
N TYR A 297 1.41 -29.05 4.91
CA TYR A 297 1.22 -27.75 4.30
C TYR A 297 1.68 -27.70 2.84
N ILE A 298 2.85 -28.27 2.53
CA ILE A 298 3.33 -28.37 1.16
C ILE A 298 2.38 -29.24 0.31
N LYS A 299 1.96 -30.40 0.81
CA LYS A 299 1.00 -31.28 0.10
C LYS A 299 -0.34 -30.60 -0.15
N TYR A 300 -0.79 -29.78 0.80
CA TYR A 300 -1.98 -28.96 0.66
C TYR A 300 -1.86 -27.92 -0.46
N GLN A 301 -0.71 -27.25 -0.55
CA GLN A 301 -0.45 -26.30 -1.64
C GLN A 301 -0.24 -27.01 -2.98
N ASP A 302 0.40 -28.18 -3.01
CA ASP A 302 0.59 -28.98 -4.23
C ASP A 302 -0.76 -29.35 -4.87
N LYS A 303 -1.74 -29.76 -4.06
CA LYS A 303 -3.11 -30.02 -4.55
C LYS A 303 -3.78 -28.80 -5.18
N ARG A 304 -3.53 -27.60 -4.65
CA ARG A 304 -4.05 -26.34 -5.23
C ARG A 304 -3.31 -26.00 -6.51
N PHE A 305 -2.00 -26.24 -6.53
CA PHE A 305 -1.16 -26.02 -7.69
C PHE A 305 -1.67 -26.79 -8.89
N TYR A 306 -1.89 -28.10 -8.78
CA TYR A 306 -2.40 -28.89 -9.91
C TYR A 306 -3.75 -28.38 -10.44
N LYS A 307 -4.66 -28.00 -9.55
CA LYS A 307 -5.98 -27.45 -9.93
C LYS A 307 -5.85 -26.10 -10.65
N LEU A 308 -5.02 -25.20 -10.13
CA LEU A 308 -4.84 -23.86 -10.70
C LEU A 308 -4.04 -23.88 -11.99
N THR A 309 -3.05 -24.76 -12.12
CA THR A 309 -2.32 -24.96 -13.38
C THR A 309 -3.27 -25.49 -14.46
N GLY A 310 -4.11 -26.49 -14.14
CA GLY A 310 -5.15 -26.96 -15.07
C GLY A 310 -6.16 -25.88 -15.45
N LEU A 311 -6.64 -25.10 -14.48
CA LEU A 311 -7.52 -23.97 -14.75
C LEU A 311 -6.84 -22.90 -15.63
N SER A 312 -5.56 -22.63 -15.40
CA SER A 312 -4.81 -21.63 -16.17
C SER A 312 -4.59 -22.03 -17.62
N PHE A 313 -4.49 -23.33 -17.89
CA PHE A 313 -4.42 -23.86 -19.25
C PHE A 313 -5.73 -23.56 -19.99
N LEU A 314 -6.87 -23.83 -19.35
CA LEU A 314 -8.20 -23.53 -19.90
C LEU A 314 -8.43 -22.03 -20.09
N LEU A 315 -8.08 -21.22 -19.09
CA LEU A 315 -8.20 -19.77 -19.19
C LEU A 315 -7.30 -19.18 -20.27
N GLY A 316 -6.12 -19.76 -20.50
CA GLY A 316 -5.17 -19.29 -21.49
C GLY A 316 -5.64 -19.36 -22.95
N PHE A 317 -6.76 -20.02 -23.24
CA PHE A 317 -7.42 -19.91 -24.55
C PHE A 317 -8.05 -18.53 -24.81
N ILE A 318 -8.25 -17.72 -23.76
CA ILE A 318 -8.69 -16.32 -23.87
C ILE A 318 -7.42 -15.45 -23.86
N PRO A 319 -7.01 -14.88 -25.01
CA PRO A 319 -5.78 -14.09 -25.09
C PRO A 319 -5.81 -12.92 -24.11
N ILE A 320 -4.66 -12.58 -23.52
CA ILE A 320 -4.46 -11.49 -22.56
C ILE A 320 -5.24 -11.67 -21.24
N ILE A 321 -6.57 -11.66 -21.28
CA ILE A 321 -7.45 -11.75 -20.11
C ILE A 321 -7.22 -13.07 -19.37
N GLY A 322 -7.14 -14.18 -20.09
CA GLY A 322 -6.90 -15.51 -19.52
C GLY A 322 -5.59 -15.59 -18.74
N PHE A 323 -4.53 -14.99 -19.29
CA PHE A 323 -3.23 -14.89 -18.63
C PHE A 323 -3.30 -14.02 -17.37
N VAL A 324 -3.89 -12.83 -17.47
CA VAL A 324 -4.02 -11.89 -16.34
C VAL A 324 -4.80 -12.53 -15.18
N VAL A 325 -5.97 -13.12 -15.47
CA VAL A 325 -6.79 -13.78 -14.45
C VAL A 325 -6.04 -14.95 -13.82
N SER A 326 -5.36 -15.78 -14.61
CA SER A 326 -4.55 -16.91 -14.11
C SER A 326 -3.41 -16.44 -13.21
N ALA A 327 -2.68 -15.41 -13.61
CA ALA A 327 -1.59 -14.84 -12.84
C ALA A 327 -2.10 -14.28 -11.49
N VAL A 328 -3.23 -13.56 -11.50
CA VAL A 328 -3.87 -13.05 -10.28
C VAL A 328 -4.28 -14.19 -9.35
N LEU A 329 -4.98 -15.20 -9.86
CA LEU A 329 -5.40 -16.36 -9.05
C LEU A 329 -4.20 -17.11 -8.45
N ALA A 330 -3.15 -17.34 -9.22
CA ALA A 330 -1.93 -18.00 -8.74
C ALA A 330 -1.23 -17.17 -7.65
N ASN A 331 -1.18 -15.85 -7.81
CA ASN A 331 -0.62 -14.95 -6.80
C ASN A 331 -1.34 -15.08 -5.45
N VAL A 332 -2.68 -15.06 -5.48
CA VAL A 332 -3.51 -15.15 -4.27
C VAL A 332 -3.41 -16.51 -3.61
N TYR A 333 -3.60 -17.57 -4.38
CA TYR A 333 -3.87 -18.89 -3.83
C TYR A 333 -2.64 -19.79 -3.68
N LEU A 334 -1.56 -19.54 -4.44
CA LEU A 334 -0.34 -20.37 -4.43
C LEU A 334 0.88 -19.64 -3.89
N PHE A 335 1.10 -18.40 -4.33
CA PHE A 335 2.35 -17.72 -4.02
C PHE A 335 2.30 -16.95 -2.70
N SER A 336 1.22 -16.18 -2.44
CA SER A 336 1.04 -15.46 -1.16
C SER A 336 1.21 -16.36 0.08
N PRO A 337 0.66 -17.59 0.11
CA PRO A 337 0.82 -18.49 1.26
C PRO A 337 2.27 -18.86 1.59
N TYR A 338 3.15 -19.01 0.61
CA TYR A 338 4.57 -19.30 0.86
C TYR A 338 5.35 -18.02 1.23
N ARG A 339 5.06 -16.92 0.54
CA ARG A 339 5.75 -15.63 0.73
C ARG A 339 5.63 -15.08 2.14
N ARG A 340 4.47 -15.27 2.79
CA ARG A 340 4.19 -14.82 4.17
C ARG A 340 5.18 -15.36 5.22
N TYR A 341 5.96 -16.39 4.90
CA TYR A 341 6.95 -17.03 5.79
C TYR A 341 8.41 -16.83 5.35
N ILE A 342 8.65 -16.00 4.34
CA ILE A 342 9.99 -15.75 3.82
C ILE A 342 10.36 -14.30 4.19
N PRO A 343 11.44 -14.07 4.97
CA PRO A 343 11.80 -12.72 5.41
C PRO A 343 12.20 -11.83 4.22
N LYS A 344 11.84 -10.55 4.34
CA LYS A 344 12.13 -9.51 3.35
C LYS A 344 13.59 -9.09 3.47
N GLY A 345 14.44 -9.58 2.57
CA GLY A 345 15.83 -9.14 2.49
C GLY A 345 16.69 -10.08 1.66
N LYS A 346 17.51 -9.50 0.76
CA LYS A 346 18.49 -10.15 -0.14
C LYS A 346 17.97 -10.75 -1.45
N SER A 347 17.00 -10.13 -2.13
CA SER A 347 16.60 -10.65 -3.44
C SER A 347 16.13 -9.61 -4.46
N PHE A 348 16.84 -8.48 -4.53
CA PHE A 348 16.74 -7.52 -5.65
C PHE A 348 16.69 -8.27 -7.00
N PHE A 349 17.67 -9.16 -7.22
CA PHE A 349 17.75 -9.97 -8.43
C PHE A 349 16.56 -10.91 -8.63
N THR A 350 16.04 -11.57 -7.59
CA THR A 350 14.90 -12.47 -7.80
C THR A 350 13.59 -11.74 -8.01
N LYS A 351 13.42 -10.56 -7.42
CA LYS A 351 12.24 -9.72 -7.72
C LYS A 351 12.29 -9.17 -9.13
N ILE A 352 13.46 -8.69 -9.58
CA ILE A 352 13.67 -8.28 -10.97
C ILE A 352 13.44 -9.45 -11.91
N TRP A 353 14.00 -10.63 -11.61
CA TRP A 353 13.78 -11.84 -12.39
C TRP A 353 12.30 -12.21 -12.48
N ILE A 354 11.56 -12.16 -11.38
CA ILE A 354 10.10 -12.42 -11.37
C ILE A 354 9.34 -11.38 -12.21
N LYS A 355 9.72 -10.10 -12.15
CA LYS A 355 9.11 -9.02 -12.97
C LYS A 355 9.40 -9.24 -14.45
N PHE A 356 10.65 -9.53 -14.80
CA PHE A 356 11.08 -9.88 -16.15
C PHE A 356 10.32 -11.10 -16.67
N LEU A 357 10.24 -12.18 -15.87
CA LEU A 357 9.48 -13.38 -16.19
C LEU A 357 8.00 -13.06 -16.43
N THR A 358 7.39 -12.23 -15.58
CA THR A 358 5.98 -11.83 -15.73
C THR A 358 5.76 -11.02 -17.01
N PHE A 359 6.65 -10.07 -17.33
CA PHE A 359 6.58 -9.29 -18.56
C PHE A 359 6.77 -10.16 -19.81
N LEU A 360 7.77 -11.04 -19.78
CA LEU A 360 8.06 -11.98 -20.87
C LEU A 360 6.86 -12.89 -21.15
N PHE A 361 6.28 -13.51 -20.11
CA PHE A 361 5.10 -14.37 -20.27
C PHE A 361 3.82 -13.60 -20.56
N PHE A 362 3.72 -12.32 -20.20
CA PHE A 362 2.63 -11.47 -20.63
C PHE A 362 2.65 -11.26 -22.15
N ILE A 363 3.83 -10.96 -22.72
CA ILE A 363 4.01 -10.84 -24.19
C ILE A 363 3.67 -12.17 -24.86
N PHE A 364 4.24 -13.28 -24.39
CA PHE A 364 3.90 -14.60 -24.92
C PHE A 364 2.42 -14.96 -24.72
N GLY A 365 1.79 -14.46 -23.66
CA GLY A 365 0.37 -14.66 -23.38
C GLY A 365 -0.59 -14.00 -24.37
N ILE A 366 -0.10 -13.06 -25.19
CA ILE A 366 -0.86 -12.47 -26.30
C ILE A 366 -1.06 -13.50 -27.43
N ALA A 367 -0.02 -14.30 -27.73
CA ALA A 367 -0.05 -15.26 -28.83
C ALA A 367 -0.36 -16.70 -28.38
N LEU A 368 0.21 -17.13 -27.24
CA LEU A 368 0.22 -18.52 -26.75
C LEU A 368 -0.21 -18.59 -25.27
N GLY A 369 -1.32 -17.93 -24.92
CA GLY A 369 -1.84 -17.84 -23.55
C GLY A 369 -1.98 -19.19 -22.83
N PHE A 370 -2.46 -20.23 -23.52
CA PHE A 370 -2.67 -21.57 -22.99
C PHE A 370 -1.38 -22.29 -22.60
N ILE A 371 -0.23 -21.87 -23.14
CA ILE A 371 1.10 -22.37 -22.76
C ILE A 371 1.75 -21.41 -21.75
N ALA A 372 1.72 -20.11 -22.05
CA ALA A 372 2.37 -19.09 -21.25
C ALA A 372 1.86 -19.04 -19.80
N ALA A 373 0.54 -19.14 -19.59
CA ALA A 373 -0.05 -19.07 -18.25
C ALA A 373 0.33 -20.28 -17.36
N PRO A 374 0.18 -21.55 -17.79
CA PRO A 374 0.64 -22.70 -17.01
C PRO A 374 2.14 -22.68 -16.73
N VAL A 375 2.97 -22.39 -17.74
CA VAL A 375 4.43 -22.37 -17.59
C VAL A 375 4.85 -21.30 -16.58
N TYR A 376 4.25 -20.10 -16.66
CA TYR A 376 4.45 -19.04 -15.68
C TYR A 376 4.13 -19.49 -14.25
N ILE A 377 3.00 -20.17 -14.05
CA ILE A 377 2.58 -20.67 -12.74
C ILE A 377 3.55 -21.74 -12.22
N ILE A 378 3.92 -22.70 -13.07
CA ILE A 378 4.86 -23.78 -12.75
C ILE A 378 6.19 -23.22 -12.26
N LEU A 379 6.83 -22.35 -13.04
CA LEU A 379 8.14 -21.78 -12.71
C LEU A 379 8.11 -21.04 -11.37
N ARG A 380 7.12 -20.17 -11.17
CA ARG A 380 7.00 -19.39 -9.93
C ARG A 380 6.64 -20.26 -8.73
N TYR A 381 5.82 -21.28 -8.92
CA TYR A 381 5.45 -22.21 -7.84
C TYR A 381 6.67 -22.93 -7.28
N PHE A 382 7.49 -23.52 -8.15
CA PHE A 382 8.70 -24.23 -7.72
C PHE A 382 9.74 -23.30 -7.10
N LEU A 383 9.88 -22.07 -7.60
CA LEU A 383 10.76 -21.07 -7.00
C LEU A 383 10.38 -20.78 -5.55
N TRP A 384 9.08 -20.52 -5.29
CA TRP A 384 8.61 -20.22 -3.93
C TRP A 384 8.62 -21.45 -3.02
N LYS A 385 8.22 -22.61 -3.54
CA LYS A 385 8.27 -23.89 -2.81
C LYS A 385 9.69 -24.22 -2.36
N ARG A 386 10.68 -24.11 -3.25
CA ARG A 386 12.10 -24.37 -2.93
C ARG A 386 12.62 -23.46 -1.83
N ARG A 387 12.25 -22.17 -1.85
CA ARG A 387 12.62 -21.21 -0.80
C ARG A 387 11.99 -21.54 0.55
N PHE A 388 10.71 -21.90 0.56
CA PHE A 388 10.03 -22.33 1.78
C PHE A 388 10.67 -23.60 2.36
N VAL A 389 10.96 -24.60 1.51
CA VAL A 389 11.64 -25.84 1.94
C VAL A 389 13.03 -25.55 2.49
N GLY A 390 13.83 -24.71 1.83
CA GLY A 390 15.15 -24.31 2.33
C GLY A 390 15.08 -23.69 3.74
N ARG A 391 14.04 -22.87 4.00
CA ARG A 391 13.80 -22.32 5.33
C ARG A 391 13.40 -23.37 6.35
N THR A 392 12.53 -24.33 5.99
CA THR A 392 12.17 -25.42 6.90
C THR A 392 13.41 -26.19 7.36
N SER A 393 14.35 -26.47 6.45
CA SER A 393 15.60 -27.16 6.81
C SER A 393 16.56 -26.33 7.65
N GLU A 394 16.64 -25.02 7.43
CA GLU A 394 17.47 -24.12 8.26
C GLU A 394 16.94 -24.06 9.69
N SER A 395 15.62 -23.95 9.85
CA SER A 395 14.98 -23.78 11.16
C SER A 395 14.87 -25.06 12.00
N VAL A 396 15.09 -26.24 11.41
CA VAL A 396 15.20 -27.52 12.14
C VAL A 396 16.63 -27.73 12.68
N ARG A 397 17.62 -27.04 12.11
CA ARG A 397 19.04 -27.14 12.51
C ARG A 397 19.46 -26.09 13.55
N SER A 398 18.66 -25.03 13.72
CA SER A 398 18.79 -24.01 14.77
C SER A 398 17.93 -24.37 15.96
#